data_AF-A0A920BIW6-F1
#
_entry.id   AF-A0A920BIW6-F1
#
_cell.length_a   1.000
_cell.length_b   1.000
_cell.length_c   1.000
_cell.angle_alpha   90.00
_cell.angle_beta   90.00
_cell.angle_gamma   90.00
#
_symmetry.space_group_name_H-M   'P 1'
#
loop_
_entity.id
_entity.type
_entity.pdbx_description
1 polymer ?
#
loop_
_entity_poly.entity_id
_entity_poly.type
_entity_poly.pdbx_seq_one_letter_code
_entity_poly.pdbx_strand_id
1 'polypeptide(L)'
;MYFIGKDNIPFPTLFWPAQLMAVQDEIGQKPLHLPDDIPANQYVTFKGGKASASRGVGLTISQGLEKYQPDALRYALAANFPEQADTEISEDEITRRINDELVANWAI
;
A
#
# COMPACT_ATOMS: atom_id res chain seq x y z
N MET A 1 15.43 1.58 -0.91
CA MET A 1 14.09 2.01 -1.35
C MET A 1 13.08 1.78 -0.24
N TYR A 2 12.31 2.81 0.12
CA TYR A 2 11.37 2.82 1.25
C TYR A 2 9.94 3.03 0.75
N PHE A 3 9.15 1.97 0.65
CA PHE A 3 7.74 2.07 0.27
C PHE A 3 6.89 2.52 1.45
N ILE A 4 6.14 3.60 1.27
CA ILE A 4 5.27 4.16 2.30
C ILE A 4 3.97 4.70 1.71
N GLY A 5 2.99 5.00 2.56
CA GLY A 5 1.85 5.85 2.19
C GLY A 5 2.24 7.33 2.21
N LYS A 6 1.54 8.17 1.42
CA LYS A 6 1.81 9.61 1.34
C LYS A 6 1.79 10.35 2.68
N ASP A 7 1.03 9.84 3.65
CA ASP A 7 0.94 10.39 5.00
C ASP A 7 2.22 10.24 5.81
N ASN A 8 3.03 9.25 5.48
CA ASN A 8 4.27 9.01 6.20
C ASN A 8 5.47 9.71 5.57
N ILE A 9 5.34 10.44 4.45
CA ILE A 9 6.47 11.07 3.75
C ILE A 9 7.42 11.85 4.67
N PRO A 10 6.94 12.71 5.60
CA PRO A 10 7.84 13.51 6.43
C PRO A 10 8.81 12.67 7.29
N PHE A 11 8.44 11.44 7.65
CA PHE A 11 9.29 10.60 8.51
C PHE A 11 10.57 10.10 7.81
N PRO A 12 10.50 9.30 6.73
CA PRO A 12 11.69 8.84 6.03
C PRO A 12 12.41 9.94 5.24
N THR A 13 11.78 11.10 4.96
CA THR A 13 12.46 12.20 4.24
C THR A 13 13.15 13.21 5.16
N LEU A 14 12.69 13.38 6.40
CA LEU A 14 13.19 14.43 7.30
C LEU A 14 13.69 13.86 8.62
N PHE A 15 12.81 13.24 9.40
CA PHE A 15 13.14 12.81 10.76
C PHE A 15 14.15 11.66 10.77
N TRP A 16 13.96 10.65 9.92
CA TRP A 16 14.82 9.48 9.88
C TRP A 16 16.23 9.81 9.35
N PRO A 17 16.40 10.56 8.24
CA PRO A 17 17.74 10.99 7.80
C PRO A 17 18.44 11.86 8.85
N ALA A 18 17.74 12.77 9.52
CA ALA A 18 18.32 13.60 10.57
C ALA A 18 18.81 12.76 11.77
N GLN A 19 18.05 11.74 12.18
CA GLN A 19 18.47 10.81 13.22
C GLN A 19 19.71 10.01 12.80
N LEU A 20 19.75 9.51 11.57
CA LEU A 20 20.90 8.79 11.03
C LEU A 20 22.16 9.66 10.99
N MET A 21 22.04 10.92 10.56
CA MET A 21 23.14 11.88 10.55
C MET A 21 23.65 12.19 11.97
N ALA A 22 22.74 12.42 12.92
CA ALA A 22 23.11 12.72 14.30
C ALA A 22 23.86 11.56 14.98
N VAL A 23 23.37 10.33 14.80
CA VAL A 23 24.03 9.13 15.33
C VAL A 23 25.39 8.93 14.65
N GLN A 24 25.51 9.21 13.35
CA GLN A 24 26.78 9.12 12.64
C GLN A 24 27.84 10.06 13.23
N ASP A 25 27.47 11.31 13.50
CA ASP A 25 28.37 12.29 14.12
C ASP A 25 28.84 11.85 15.53
N GLU A 26 28.01 11.09 16.25
CA GLU A 26 28.32 10.56 17.58
C GLU A 26 29.25 9.34 17.54
N ILE A 27 29.02 8.39 16.63
CA ILE A 27 29.74 7.10 16.60
C ILE A 27 31.05 7.13 15.80
N GLY A 28 31.28 8.17 14.98
CA GLY A 28 32.53 8.35 14.21
C GLY A 28 32.83 7.23 13.20
N GLN A 29 31.82 6.45 12.79
CA GLN A 29 31.96 5.33 11.87
C GLN A 29 31.75 5.73 10.40
N LYS A 30 31.84 4.74 9.50
CA LYS A 30 31.47 4.90 8.07
C LYS A 30 30.05 5.48 7.93
N PRO A 31 29.80 6.28 6.87
CA PRO A 31 28.52 6.93 6.68
C PRO A 31 27.37 5.92 6.67
N LEU A 32 26.34 6.20 7.47
CA LEU A 32 25.12 5.41 7.48
C LEU A 32 24.37 5.64 6.17
N HIS A 33 23.78 4.57 5.67
CA HIS A 33 23.05 4.63 4.42
C HIS A 33 21.74 5.40 4.60
N LEU A 34 21.61 6.53 3.90
CA LEU A 34 20.40 7.34 3.89
C LEU A 34 19.38 6.78 2.90
N PRO A 35 18.08 7.11 3.04
CA PRO A 35 17.07 6.71 2.06
C PRO A 35 17.37 7.30 0.67
N ASP A 36 17.62 6.47 -0.34
CA ASP A 36 17.86 6.95 -1.72
C ASP A 36 16.58 7.21 -2.50
N ASP A 37 15.55 6.39 -2.26
CA ASP A 37 14.27 6.45 -2.96
C ASP A 37 13.13 6.09 -2.01
N ILE A 38 12.07 6.91 -2.06
CA ILE A 38 10.92 6.86 -1.15
C ILE A 38 9.64 6.91 -2.01
N PRO A 39 9.28 5.82 -2.70
CA PRO A 39 8.01 5.72 -3.40
C PRO A 39 6.86 5.78 -2.40
N ALA A 40 5.99 6.79 -2.57
CA ALA A 40 4.87 7.05 -1.70
C ALA A 40 3.54 6.90 -2.44
N ASN A 41 2.71 5.96 -2.00
CA ASN A 41 1.43 5.69 -2.63
C ASN A 41 0.33 6.63 -2.12
N GLN A 42 -0.65 6.90 -2.98
CA GLN A 42 -1.85 7.65 -2.62
C GLN A 42 -2.80 6.80 -1.77
N TYR A 43 -3.90 7.38 -1.28
CA TYR A 43 -4.80 6.64 -0.40
C TYR A 43 -5.64 5.63 -1.17
N VAL A 44 -5.82 4.46 -0.55
CA VAL A 44 -6.93 3.57 -0.86
C VAL A 44 -8.12 3.97 0.00
N THR A 45 -9.26 4.25 -0.64
CA THR A 45 -10.52 4.58 0.02
C THR A 45 -11.54 3.46 -0.17
N PHE A 46 -12.51 3.38 0.74
CA PHE A 46 -13.66 2.48 0.68
C PHE A 46 -14.92 3.29 0.98
N LYS A 47 -15.94 3.19 0.11
CA LYS A 47 -17.23 3.91 0.26
C LYS A 47 -17.02 5.44 0.43
N GLY A 48 -16.16 6.02 -0.40
CA GLY A 48 -15.83 7.45 -0.38
C GLY A 48 -15.00 7.94 0.83
N GLY A 49 -14.47 7.04 1.67
CA GLY A 49 -13.68 7.43 2.86
C GLY A 49 -12.52 6.48 3.18
N LYS A 50 -11.73 6.82 4.19
CA LYS A 50 -10.63 5.94 4.64
C LYS A 50 -11.19 4.66 5.28
N ALA A 51 -10.48 3.54 5.05
CA ALA A 51 -10.74 2.29 5.75
C ALA A 51 -10.72 2.51 7.27
N SER A 52 -11.64 1.87 7.98
CA SER A 52 -11.79 2.01 9.43
C SER A 52 -12.23 0.69 10.05
N ALA A 53 -11.32 0.08 10.81
CA ALA A 53 -11.60 -1.14 11.56
C ALA A 53 -12.74 -0.92 12.57
N SER A 54 -12.74 0.21 13.29
CA SER A 54 -13.76 0.51 14.31
C SER A 54 -15.16 0.77 13.73
N ARG A 55 -15.24 1.31 12.51
CA ARG A 55 -16.52 1.54 11.81
C ARG A 55 -16.91 0.39 10.87
N GLY A 56 -16.11 -0.68 10.79
CA GLY A 56 -16.33 -1.77 9.83
C GLY A 56 -16.33 -1.31 8.37
N VAL A 57 -15.58 -0.24 8.06
CA VAL A 57 -15.51 0.33 6.71
C VAL A 57 -14.28 -0.21 6.01
N GLY A 58 -14.50 -0.95 4.92
CA GLY A 58 -13.48 -1.59 4.11
C GLY A 58 -13.38 -3.09 4.35
N LEU A 59 -12.51 -3.74 3.59
CA LEU A 59 -12.27 -5.18 3.67
C LEU A 59 -10.90 -5.43 4.29
N THR A 60 -10.84 -6.19 5.39
CA THR A 60 -9.55 -6.62 5.94
C THR A 60 -8.96 -7.74 5.09
N ILE A 61 -7.63 -7.89 5.12
CA ILE A 61 -6.95 -8.96 4.36
C ILE A 61 -7.47 -10.34 4.76
N SER A 62 -7.68 -10.60 6.06
CA SER A 62 -8.22 -11.88 6.53
C SER A 62 -9.61 -12.17 5.95
N GLN A 63 -10.52 -11.19 5.98
CA GLN A 63 -11.85 -11.32 5.37
C GLN A 63 -11.77 -11.53 3.85
N GLY A 64 -10.82 -10.88 3.18
CA GLY A 64 -10.57 -11.08 1.76
C GLY A 64 -10.10 -12.50 1.45
N LEU A 65 -9.18 -13.06 2.27
CA LEU A 65 -8.65 -14.41 2.10
C LEU A 65 -9.65 -15.52 2.44
N GLU A 66 -10.68 -15.23 3.23
CA GLU A 66 -11.83 -16.14 3.42
C GLU A 66 -12.73 -16.23 2.17
N LYS A 67 -12.74 -15.18 1.33
CA LYS A 67 -13.63 -15.08 0.15
C LYS A 67 -12.93 -15.37 -1.18
N TYR A 68 -11.66 -15.00 -1.32
CA TYR A 68 -10.93 -15.04 -2.58
C TYR A 68 -9.60 -15.77 -2.43
N GLN A 69 -9.13 -16.37 -3.53
CA GLN A 69 -7.79 -16.93 -3.57
C GLN A 69 -6.74 -15.81 -3.42
N PRO A 70 -5.61 -16.06 -2.72
CA PRO A 70 -4.59 -15.04 -2.46
C PRO A 70 -4.10 -14.32 -3.72
N ASP A 71 -3.88 -15.06 -4.81
CA ASP A 71 -3.34 -14.47 -6.04
C ASP A 71 -4.37 -13.64 -6.80
N ALA A 72 -5.63 -14.08 -6.80
CA ALA A 72 -6.75 -13.30 -7.35
C ALA A 72 -6.95 -11.99 -6.58
N LEU A 73 -6.85 -12.05 -5.25
CA LEU A 73 -6.93 -10.86 -4.39
C LEU A 73 -5.75 -9.90 -4.63
N ARG A 74 -4.52 -10.42 -4.73
CA ARG A 74 -3.33 -9.61 -5.06
C ARG A 74 -3.49 -8.92 -6.40
N TYR A 75 -3.96 -9.64 -7.41
CA TYR A 75 -4.20 -9.09 -8.74
C TYR A 75 -5.21 -7.94 -8.69
N ALA A 76 -6.37 -8.14 -8.08
CA ALA A 76 -7.41 -7.13 -7.99
C ALA A 76 -6.95 -5.86 -7.25
N LEU A 77 -6.11 -6.01 -6.22
CA LEU A 77 -5.54 -4.88 -5.48
C LEU A 77 -4.43 -4.16 -6.26
N ALA A 78 -3.55 -4.91 -6.94
CA ALA A 78 -2.47 -4.34 -7.75
C ALA A 78 -2.99 -3.65 -9.01
N ALA A 79 -4.06 -4.16 -9.63
CA ALA A 79 -4.71 -3.53 -10.78
C ALA A 79 -5.35 -2.17 -10.42
N ASN A 80 -5.68 -1.95 -9.14
CA ASN A 80 -6.25 -0.73 -8.61
C ASN A 80 -5.23 0.05 -7.74
N PHE A 81 -3.94 -0.14 -7.99
CA PHE A 81 -2.92 0.45 -7.13
C PHE A 81 -2.90 1.98 -7.27
N PRO A 82 -2.97 2.74 -6.16
CA PRO A 82 -3.12 4.20 -6.21
C PRO A 82 -1.77 4.88 -6.45
N GLU A 83 -1.29 4.84 -7.70
CA GLU A 83 0.01 5.41 -8.09
C GLU A 83 -0.04 6.94 -8.24
N GLN A 84 -1.08 7.48 -8.91
CA GLN A 84 -1.16 8.91 -9.23
C GLN A 84 -2.25 9.66 -8.45
N ALA A 85 -3.34 8.98 -8.10
CA ALA A 85 -4.47 9.55 -7.39
C ALA A 85 -5.04 8.57 -6.36
N ASP A 86 -5.81 9.09 -5.41
CA ASP A 86 -6.55 8.26 -4.48
C ASP A 86 -7.48 7.32 -5.26
N THR A 87 -7.48 6.03 -4.92
CA THR A 87 -8.30 5.03 -5.60
C THR A 87 -9.32 4.47 -4.64
N GLU A 88 -10.58 4.45 -5.07
CA GLU A 88 -11.65 3.79 -4.34
C GLU A 88 -11.66 2.30 -4.68
N ILE A 89 -11.70 1.46 -3.65
CA ILE A 89 -11.83 0.01 -3.80
C ILE A 89 -13.15 -0.42 -3.15
N SER A 90 -13.92 -1.21 -3.90
CA SER A 90 -15.13 -1.87 -3.40
C SER A 90 -15.03 -3.39 -3.57
N GLU A 91 -15.76 -4.13 -2.74
CA GLU A 91 -15.83 -5.61 -2.87
C GLU A 91 -16.43 -6.03 -4.22
N ASP A 92 -17.38 -5.26 -4.75
CA ASP A 92 -17.99 -5.48 -6.06
C ASP A 92 -16.95 -5.33 -7.18
N GLU A 93 -16.07 -4.32 -7.07
CA GLU A 93 -14.99 -4.12 -8.03
C GLU A 93 -13.92 -5.22 -7.96
N ILE A 94 -13.55 -5.66 -6.75
CA ILE A 94 -12.66 -6.82 -6.57
C ILE A 94 -13.26 -8.05 -7.25
N THR A 95 -14.54 -8.33 -6.97
CA THR A 95 -15.25 -9.49 -7.54
C THR A 95 -15.34 -9.41 -9.06
N ARG A 96 -15.70 -8.22 -9.58
CA ARG A 96 -15.79 -7.97 -11.02
C ARG A 96 -14.47 -8.25 -11.71
N ARG A 97 -13.36 -7.70 -11.21
CA ARG A 97 -12.03 -7.91 -11.83
C ARG A 97 -11.60 -9.37 -11.79
N ILE A 98 -11.82 -10.05 -10.67
CA ILE A 98 -11.48 -11.48 -10.56
C ILE A 98 -12.29 -12.28 -11.59
N ASN A 99 -13.60 -12.03 -11.72
CA ASN A 99 -14.44 -12.78 -12.64
C ASN A 99 -14.18 -12.44 -14.12
N ASP A 100 -14.12 -11.15 -14.44
CA ASP A 100 -14.02 -10.66 -15.82
C ASP A 100 -12.60 -10.81 -16.39
N GLU A 101 -11.56 -10.68 -15.55
CA GLU A 101 -10.17 -10.63 -16.02
C GLU A 101 -9.39 -11.93 -15.74
N LEU A 102 -9.74 -12.69 -14.69
CA LEU A 102 -9.05 -13.95 -14.37
C LEU A 102 -9.89 -15.17 -14.74
N VAL A 103 -11.17 -15.24 -14.32
CA VAL A 103 -12.02 -16.41 -14.60
C VAL A 103 -12.38 -16.49 -16.09
N ALA A 104 -12.69 -15.35 -16.72
CA ALA A 104 -13.05 -15.35 -18.14
C ALA A 104 -11.86 -15.49 -19.11
N ASN A 105 -10.64 -15.06 -18.72
CA ASN A 105 -9.48 -15.09 -19.61
C ASN A 105 -8.50 -16.25 -19.37
N TRP A 106 -8.43 -16.85 -18.17
CA TRP A 106 -7.48 -17.94 -17.87
C TRP A 106 -8.10 -19.34 -17.84
N ALA A 107 -9.42 -19.47 -18.07
CA ALA A 107 -10.11 -20.75 -18.16
C ALA A 107 -10.21 -21.33 -19.59
N ILE A 108 -9.21 -21.04 -20.46
CA ILE A 108 -9.06 -21.67 -21.78
C ILE A 108 -7.77 -22.50 -21.79
#